data_AF-A0A816GL67-F1
#
_entry.id   AF-A0A816GL67-F1
#
_cell.length_a   1.000
_cell.length_b   1.000
_cell.length_c   1.000
_cell.angle_alpha   90.00
_cell.angle_beta   90.00
_cell.angle_gamma   90.00
#
_symmetry.space_group_name_H-M   'P 1'
#
loop_
_entity.id
_entity.type
_entity.pdbx_description
1 polymer ?
#
loop_
_entity_poly.entity_id
_entity_poly.type
_entity_poly.pdbx_seq_one_letter_code
_entity_poly.pdbx_strand_id
1 'polypeptide(L)'
;STDPAKAPSLFEVTMAAYETITMDLERHVKRDVEEFKDRQYALFTGVQIHGPNGSDHCWLGKASLLIKGEFSPLVLSASPTLQL
;
A
#
# COMPACT_ATOMS: atom_id res chain seq x y z
N SER A 1 19.25 -32.95 5.63
CA SER A 1 19.34 -31.69 6.36
C SER A 1 17.96 -31.41 6.92
N THR A 2 17.78 -31.52 8.24
CA THR A 2 16.49 -31.32 8.93
C THR A 2 16.57 -30.06 9.78
N ASP A 3 17.06 -28.97 9.20
CA ASP A 3 17.02 -27.67 9.85
C ASP A 3 15.59 -27.12 9.67
N PRO A 4 14.78 -27.03 10.74
CA PRO A 4 13.47 -26.42 10.61
C PRO A 4 13.70 -24.94 10.32
N ALA A 5 13.49 -24.54 9.06
CA ALA A 5 13.56 -23.15 8.65
C ALA A 5 12.79 -22.30 9.68
N LYS A 6 13.52 -21.36 10.32
CA LYS A 6 12.95 -20.48 11.34
C LYS A 6 11.67 -19.86 10.79
N ALA A 7 10.55 -20.06 11.49
CA ALA A 7 9.29 -19.48 11.09
C ALA A 7 9.41 -17.94 11.03
N PRO A 8 8.81 -17.29 10.01
CA PRO A 8 8.85 -15.84 9.90
C PRO A 8 8.10 -15.20 11.07
N SER A 9 8.57 -14.03 11.49
CA SER A 9 7.89 -13.16 12.44
C SER A 9 6.60 -12.61 11.85
N LEU A 10 5.66 -12.20 12.72
CA LEU A 10 4.42 -11.55 12.30
C LEU A 10 4.69 -10.28 11.48
N PHE A 11 5.75 -9.55 11.82
CA PHE A 11 6.17 -8.37 11.06
C PHE A 11 6.57 -8.75 9.63
N GLU A 12 7.43 -9.75 9.45
CA GLU A 12 7.86 -10.22 8.13
C GLU A 12 6.65 -10.70 7.30
N VAL A 13 5.73 -11.45 7.91
CA VAL A 13 4.49 -11.89 7.23
C VAL A 13 3.61 -10.71 6.84
N THR A 14 3.48 -9.70 7.71
CA THR A 14 2.66 -8.50 7.43
C THR A 14 3.24 -7.69 6.29
N MET A 15 4.57 -7.53 6.24
CA MET A 15 5.23 -6.82 5.15
C MET A 15 5.13 -7.58 3.82
N ALA A 16 5.28 -8.91 3.84
CA ALA A 16 5.08 -9.73 2.65
C ALA A 16 3.62 -9.68 2.14
N ALA A 17 2.64 -9.65 3.06
CA ALA A 17 1.24 -9.47 2.72
C ALA A 17 0.99 -8.09 2.11
N TYR A 18 1.55 -7.02 2.69
CA TYR A 18 1.48 -5.67 2.15
C TYR A 18 2.01 -5.59 0.71
N GLU A 19 3.18 -6.18 0.44
CA GLU A 19 3.77 -6.22 -0.89
C GLU A 19 2.88 -6.96 -1.89
N THR A 20 2.37 -8.13 -1.49
CA THR A 20 1.49 -8.96 -2.33
C THR A 20 0.19 -8.25 -2.66
N ILE A 21 -0.47 -7.67 -1.65
CA ILE A 21 -1.73 -6.93 -1.80
C ILE A 21 -1.52 -5.70 -2.68
N THR A 22 -0.43 -4.96 -2.46
CA THR A 22 -0.11 -3.77 -3.28
C THR A 22 0.10 -4.15 -4.74
N MET A 23 0.87 -5.21 -5.01
CA MET A 23 1.12 -5.68 -6.36
C MET A 23 -0.18 -6.12 -7.07
N ASP A 24 -1.05 -6.87 -6.38
CA ASP A 24 -2.30 -7.35 -6.98
C ASP A 24 -3.30 -6.21 -7.19
N LEU A 25 -3.36 -5.23 -6.28
CA LEU A 25 -4.13 -4.03 -6.48
C LEU A 25 -3.68 -3.26 -7.73
N GLU A 26 -2.37 -3.03 -7.89
CA GLU A 26 -1.85 -2.34 -9.07
C GLU A 26 -2.16 -3.06 -10.38
N ARG A 27 -2.12 -4.40 -10.38
CA ARG A 27 -2.54 -5.21 -11.54
C ARG A 27 -4.01 -5.02 -11.87
N HIS A 28 -4.89 -5.05 -10.86
CA HIS A 28 -6.33 -4.87 -11.07
C HIS A 28 -6.66 -3.47 -11.58
N VAL A 29 -6.10 -2.43 -10.96
CA VAL A 29 -6.35 -1.06 -11.40
C VAL A 29 -5.80 -0.80 -12.80
N LYS A 30 -4.63 -1.39 -13.14
CA LYS A 30 -4.10 -1.28 -14.51
C LYS A 30 -5.03 -1.92 -15.54
N ARG A 31 -5.56 -3.12 -15.26
CA ARG A 31 -6.56 -3.77 -16.13
C ARG A 31 -7.82 -2.93 -16.28
N ASP A 32 -8.30 -2.36 -15.18
CA ASP A 32 -9.48 -1.49 -15.20
C ASP A 32 -9.26 -0.25 -16.08
N VAL A 33 -8.12 0.42 -15.97
CA VAL A 33 -7.78 1.57 -16.84
C VAL A 33 -7.53 1.14 -18.29
N GLU A 34 -7.05 -0.08 -18.52
CA GLU A 34 -6.94 -0.62 -19.87
C GLU A 34 -8.31 -0.83 -20.54
N GLU A 35 -9.32 -1.22 -19.77
CA GLU A 35 -10.71 -1.38 -20.24
C GLU A 35 -11.43 -0.02 -20.33
N PHE A 36 -11.25 0.84 -19.32
CA PHE A 36 -11.93 2.12 -19.16
C PHE A 36 -10.94 3.28 -19.21
N LYS A 37 -10.51 3.63 -20.44
CA LYS A 37 -9.40 4.56 -20.73
C LYS A 37 -9.47 5.94 -20.05
N ASP A 38 -10.65 6.38 -19.65
CA ASP A 38 -10.87 7.69 -19.03
C ASP A 38 -10.69 7.69 -17.51
N ARG A 39 -10.57 6.51 -16.88
CA ARG A 39 -10.40 6.39 -15.42
C ARG A 39 -8.98 6.73 -15.00
N GLN A 40 -8.89 7.37 -13.84
CA GLN A 40 -7.64 7.72 -13.17
C GLN A 40 -7.75 7.34 -11.71
N TYR A 41 -6.64 6.91 -11.13
CA TYR A 41 -6.61 6.44 -9.74
C TYR A 41 -5.50 7.12 -8.97
N ALA A 42 -5.79 7.44 -7.71
CA ALA A 42 -4.78 7.66 -6.68
C ALA A 42 -4.80 6.45 -5.75
N LEU A 43 -3.64 5.85 -5.52
CA LEU A 43 -3.47 4.64 -4.74
C LEU A 43 -2.61 4.95 -3.52
N PHE A 44 -3.15 4.63 -2.35
CA PHE A 44 -2.45 4.73 -1.07
C PHE A 44 -2.49 3.35 -0.43
N THR A 45 -1.34 2.68 -0.34
CA THR A 45 -1.21 1.39 0.32
C THR A 45 -0.28 1.49 1.50
N GLY A 46 -0.56 0.69 2.52
CA GLY A 46 0.16 0.73 3.78
C GLY A 46 -0.28 -0.39 4.71
N VAL A 47 0.16 -0.29 5.96
CA VAL A 47 -0.18 -1.24 7.02
C VAL A 47 -0.96 -0.50 8.09
N GLN A 48 -2.19 -0.95 8.36
CA GLN A 48 -2.95 -0.52 9.52
C GLN A 48 -2.40 -1.21 10.77
N ILE A 49 -2.10 -0.42 11.79
CA ILE A 49 -1.50 -0.86 13.05
C ILE A 49 -2.49 -0.50 14.17
N HIS A 50 -3.05 -1.52 14.78
CA HIS A 50 -3.91 -1.37 15.95
C HIS A 50 -3.04 -1.23 17.21
N GLY A 51 -3.13 -0.09 17.87
CA GLY A 51 -2.41 0.28 19.07
C GLY A 51 -3.21 0.01 20.37
N PRO A 52 -2.57 0.24 21.52
CA PRO A 52 -3.24 0.09 22.82
C PRO A 52 -4.35 1.14 22.99
N ASN A 53 -5.34 0.82 23.83
CA ASN A 53 -6.47 1.72 24.14
C ASN A 53 -7.31 2.14 22.93
N GLY A 54 -7.34 1.32 21.88
CA GLY A 54 -8.14 1.58 20.68
C GLY A 54 -7.57 2.68 19.78
N SER A 55 -6.29 3.03 19.92
CA SER A 55 -5.64 3.90 18.95
C SER A 55 -5.35 3.12 17.66
N ASP A 56 -5.59 3.73 16.50
CA ASP A 56 -5.22 3.16 15.21
C ASP A 56 -4.19 4.05 14.52
N HIS A 57 -3.20 3.42 13.92
CA HIS A 57 -2.16 4.08 13.15
C HIS A 57 -2.10 3.48 11.74
N CYS A 58 -1.57 4.25 10.79
CA CYS A 58 -1.28 3.77 9.45
C CYS A 58 0.17 4.05 9.14
N TRP A 59 0.93 3.00 8.85
CA TRP A 59 2.21 3.14 8.19
C TRP A 59 1.95 3.21 6.68
N LEU A 60 2.15 4.39 6.09
CA LEU A 60 2.00 4.57 4.65
C LEU A 60 3.23 4.02 3.93
N GLY A 61 3.01 3.07 3.02
CA GLY A 61 4.07 2.43 2.24
C GLY A 61 4.24 3.07 0.86
N LYS A 62 3.23 2.93 -0.02
CA LYS A 62 3.27 3.47 -1.39
C LYS A 62 2.11 4.42 -1.62
N ALA A 63 2.44 5.57 -2.21
CA ALA A 63 1.46 6.50 -2.77
C ALA A 63 1.77 6.68 -4.25
N SER A 64 0.81 6.43 -5.13
CA SER A 64 0.98 6.54 -6.58
C SER A 64 -0.27 7.08 -7.27
N LEU A 65 -0.07 7.70 -8.43
CA LEU A 65 -1.11 8.05 -9.37
C LEU A 65 -1.04 7.12 -10.57
N LEU A 66 -2.18 6.67 -11.07
CA LEU A 66 -2.31 5.99 -12.35
C LEU A 66 -3.09 6.89 -13.29
N ILE A 67 -2.42 7.43 -14.30
CA ILE A 67 -3.01 8.32 -15.30
C ILE A 67 -2.66 7.75 -16.67
N LYS A 68 -3.67 7.55 -17.53
CA LYS A 68 -3.49 7.01 -18.89
C LYS A 68 -2.71 5.68 -18.92
N GLY A 69 -2.87 4.85 -17.89
CA GLY A 69 -2.22 3.54 -17.77
C GLY A 69 -0.77 3.56 -17.26
N GLU A 70 -0.24 4.73 -16.90
CA GLU A 70 1.12 4.89 -16.36
C GLU A 70 1.10 5.28 -14.89
N PHE A 71 1.91 4.58 -14.09
CA PHE A 71 2.09 4.87 -12.67
C PHE A 71 3.15 5.95 -12.47
N SER A 72 2.83 6.96 -11.67
CA SER A 72 3.79 7.94 -11.16
C SER A 72 3.77 7.98 -9.63
N PRO A 73 4.94 8.08 -8.95
CA PRO A 73 4.97 8.23 -7.50
C PRO A 73 4.31 9.53 -7.04
N LEU A 74 3.54 9.46 -5.96
CA LEU A 74 2.91 10.62 -5.33
C LEU A 74 3.75 10.97 -4.09
N VAL A 75 4.51 12.06 -4.17
CA VAL A 75 5.29 12.54 -3.02
C VAL A 75 4.37 13.35 -2.12
N LEU A 76 4.01 12.78 -0.96
CA LEU A 76 3.29 13.50 0.06
C LEU A 76 4.28 14.43 0.78
N SER A 77 4.21 15.73 0.49
CA SER A 77 4.81 16.71 1.39
C SER A 77 3.98 16.76 2.67
N ALA A 78 4.65 16.84 3.81
CA ALA A 78 3.96 17.16 5.06
C ALA A 78 3.29 18.53 4.89
N SER A 79 1.97 18.56 4.69
CA SER A 79 1.22 19.80 4.82
C SER A 79 1.32 20.26 6.28
N PRO A 80 1.43 21.58 6.53
CA PRO A 80 1.44 22.08 7.89
C PRO A 80 0.20 21.56 8.60
N THR A 81 0.41 21.03 9.80
CA THR A 81 -0.64 20.53 10.70
C THR A 81 -1.85 21.47 10.62
N LEU A 82 -2.98 20.94 10.13
CA LEU A 82 -4.27 21.62 10.28
C LEU A 82 -4.50 21.80 11.78
N GLN A 83 -4.23 23.00 12.27
CA GLN A 83 -4.70 23.44 13.58
C GLN A 83 -6.22 23.56 13.44
N LEU A 84 -6.94 22.58 14.01
CA LEU A 84 -8.38 22.66 14.24
C LEU A 84 -8.67 23.62 15.39
#